data_AF-A0A951U6A7-F1
#
_entry.id   AF-A0A951U6A7-F1
#
_cell.length_a   1.000
_cell.length_b   1.000
_cell.length_c   1.000
_cell.angle_alpha   90.00
_cell.angle_beta   90.00
_cell.angle_gamma   90.00
#
_symmetry.space_group_name_H-M   'P 1'
#
loop_
_entity.id
_entity.type
_entity.pdbx_description
1 polymer ?
#
loop_
_entity_poly.entity_id
_entity_poly.type
_entity_poly.pdbx_seq_one_letter_code
_entity_poly.pdbx_strand_id
1 'polypeptide(L)'
;MAQHSVDTSLECREDWAIWQLVDGSNLAANHLKFQVSEIAQISLIRVQVRGGAFQEVLGTAWQVYLTLCNRSELLLHETPDTKAAFAKAAELSRHFAVPLTVVGSEGQSRLAAQPLQLQGLTQRTQSCTTIGCQKSAQRWHIFCKWQLSSTWCWLGKSLSKFSFLLFTVIMANLMILAGGLLHQSAISLVAQVPVSFEPTFWVLRWQMLIELAAVGGIMLIRGAQLSREEHLYITPASLTFCLGSLKIAQMPTGSIHELLFLKQPFPTLLILGEQAIEIHELQYETEFRVMLLHLQVARETLQI
;
A
#
# COMPACT_ATOMS: atom_id res chain seq x y z
N MET A 1 21.97 8.08 5.29
CA MET A 1 21.44 6.77 5.71
C MET A 1 21.88 5.77 4.66
N ALA A 2 22.67 4.78 5.05
CA ALA A 2 23.18 3.78 4.12
C ALA A 2 22.02 2.92 3.62
N GLN A 3 21.82 2.87 2.30
CA GLN A 3 21.16 1.73 1.68
C GLN A 3 21.98 0.52 2.09
N HIS A 4 21.43 -0.39 2.89
CA HIS A 4 21.93 -1.76 2.87
C HIS A 4 21.51 -2.33 1.52
N SER A 5 22.26 -2.00 0.46
CA SER A 5 22.18 -2.71 -0.80
C SER A 5 22.76 -4.09 -0.52
N VAL A 6 21.86 -5.06 -0.40
CA VAL A 6 22.26 -6.46 -0.40
C VAL A 6 22.65 -6.77 -1.85
N ASP A 7 23.96 -6.79 -2.11
CA ASP A 7 24.47 -7.07 -3.46
C ASP A 7 24.47 -8.60 -3.64
N THR A 8 23.46 -9.10 -4.34
CA THR A 8 23.37 -10.50 -4.75
C THR A 8 23.87 -10.64 -6.18
N SER A 9 24.73 -11.62 -6.42
CA SER A 9 25.13 -12.02 -7.76
C SER A 9 24.80 -13.49 -8.01
N LEU A 10 24.39 -13.79 -9.23
CA LEU A 10 24.11 -15.13 -9.71
C LEU A 10 24.99 -15.38 -10.93
N GLU A 11 25.99 -16.26 -10.78
CA GLU A 11 26.81 -16.72 -11.89
C GLU A 11 26.23 -18.05 -12.40
N CYS A 12 25.74 -18.06 -13.63
CA CYS A 12 25.22 -19.26 -14.28
C CYS A 12 26.26 -19.85 -15.23
N ARG A 13 26.46 -21.17 -15.17
CA ARG A 13 27.05 -21.99 -16.23
C ARG A 13 26.02 -23.00 -16.71
N GLU A 14 26.33 -23.74 -17.78
CA GLU A 14 25.38 -24.61 -18.48
C GLU A 14 24.60 -25.54 -17.54
N ASP A 15 25.25 -26.15 -16.54
CA ASP A 15 24.62 -27.13 -15.65
C ASP A 15 24.49 -26.67 -14.18
N TRP A 16 25.13 -25.56 -13.80
CA TRP A 16 25.23 -25.13 -12.42
C TRP A 16 25.14 -23.63 -12.25
N ALA A 17 24.58 -23.21 -11.12
CA ALA A 17 24.54 -21.82 -10.70
C ALA A 17 25.24 -21.64 -9.35
N ILE A 18 25.97 -20.53 -9.21
CA ILE A 18 26.51 -20.07 -7.94
C ILE A 18 25.79 -18.78 -7.58
N TRP A 19 25.09 -18.83 -6.45
CA TRP A 19 24.54 -17.64 -5.81
C TRP A 19 25.53 -17.13 -4.77
N GLN A 20 25.75 -15.81 -4.78
CA GLN A 20 26.61 -15.14 -3.82
C GLN A 20 25.85 -13.98 -3.19
N LEU A 21 25.79 -13.99 -1.86
CA LEU A 21 25.33 -12.85 -1.06
C LEU A 21 26.54 -12.08 -0.56
N VAL A 22 26.67 -10.82 -0.97
CA VAL A 22 27.66 -9.90 -0.40
C VAL A 22 26.95 -9.03 0.64
N ASP A 23 27.05 -9.43 1.90
CA ASP A 23 26.61 -8.60 3.02
C ASP A 23 27.75 -7.64 3.40
N GLY A 24 27.51 -6.34 3.28
CA GLY A 24 28.50 -5.29 3.57
C GLY A 24 29.02 -5.26 5.01
N SER A 25 28.47 -6.08 5.92
CA SER A 25 28.90 -6.18 7.32
C SER A 25 29.75 -7.42 7.63
N ASN A 26 29.77 -8.44 6.77
CA ASN A 26 30.54 -9.67 6.94
C ASN A 26 31.13 -10.13 5.60
N LEU A 27 32.46 -10.08 5.47
CA LEU A 27 33.24 -10.56 4.32
C LEU A 27 33.13 -12.08 4.04
N ALA A 28 32.28 -12.81 4.77
CA ALA A 28 31.96 -14.19 4.48
C ALA A 28 30.87 -14.22 3.40
N ALA A 29 31.29 -14.25 2.13
CA ALA A 29 30.38 -14.52 1.02
C ALA A 29 29.76 -15.91 1.22
N ASN A 30 28.44 -15.94 1.47
CA ASN A 30 27.71 -17.20 1.49
C ASN A 30 27.55 -17.65 0.04
N HIS A 31 28.35 -18.64 -0.34
CA HIS A 31 28.27 -19.27 -1.65
C HIS A 31 27.33 -20.47 -1.57
N LEU A 32 26.22 -20.41 -2.30
CA LEU A 32 25.38 -21.58 -2.52
C LEU A 32 25.55 -22.04 -3.96
N LYS A 33 26.04 -23.27 -4.14
CA LYS A 33 26.14 -23.93 -5.44
C LYS A 33 25.03 -24.96 -5.57
N PHE A 34 24.29 -24.89 -6.67
CA PHE A 34 23.17 -25.79 -6.96
C PHE A 34 23.13 -26.08 -8.46
N GLN A 35 22.49 -27.18 -8.82
CA GLN A 35 22.26 -27.50 -10.23
C GLN A 35 21.10 -26.66 -10.76
N VAL A 36 21.16 -26.27 -12.04
CA VAL A 36 20.06 -25.52 -12.68
C VAL A 36 18.76 -26.31 -12.65
N SER A 37 18.84 -27.65 -12.72
CA SER A 37 17.71 -28.56 -12.60
C SER A 37 17.07 -28.59 -11.20
N GLU A 38 17.73 -28.06 -10.18
CA GLU A 38 17.16 -27.94 -8.83
C GLU A 38 16.29 -26.69 -8.67
N ILE A 39 16.23 -25.83 -9.68
CA ILE A 39 15.38 -24.63 -9.67
C ILE A 39 13.94 -25.07 -9.96
N ALA A 40 13.05 -24.83 -9.00
CA ALA A 40 11.64 -25.19 -9.13
C ALA A 40 10.80 -24.05 -9.72
N GLN A 41 11.04 -22.81 -9.28
CA GLN A 41 10.27 -21.64 -9.71
C GLN A 41 11.00 -20.33 -9.40
N ILE A 42 10.58 -19.27 -10.10
CA ILE A 42 10.87 -17.89 -9.72
C ILE A 42 9.65 -17.33 -8.98
N SER A 43 9.89 -16.77 -7.81
CA SER A 43 8.86 -16.18 -6.96
C SER A 43 9.05 -14.68 -6.87
N LEU A 44 7.98 -13.92 -7.05
CA LEU A 44 7.99 -12.46 -6.87
C LEU A 44 7.12 -12.12 -5.66
N ILE A 45 7.68 -11.43 -4.67
CA ILE A 45 6.98 -11.04 -3.45
C ILE A 45 7.12 -9.54 -3.20
N ARG A 46 6.03 -8.92 -2.74
CA ARG A 46 6.05 -7.53 -2.28
C ARG A 46 6.20 -7.51 -0.76
N VAL A 47 7.14 -6.71 -0.26
CA VAL A 47 7.47 -6.63 1.17
C VAL A 47 7.48 -5.18 1.66
N GLN A 48 7.28 -4.98 2.96
CA GLN A 48 7.52 -3.69 3.61
C GLN A 48 9.00 -3.55 3.92
N VAL A 49 9.60 -2.46 3.48
CA VAL A 49 10.93 -2.07 3.92
C VAL A 49 10.77 -1.31 5.24
N ARG A 50 11.35 -1.84 6.31
CA ARG A 50 11.32 -1.22 7.64
C ARG A 50 12.70 -0.70 8.01
N GLY A 51 12.74 0.37 8.80
CA GLY A 51 14.00 0.89 9.30
C GLY A 51 13.85 1.86 10.45
N GLY A 52 15.00 2.38 10.89
CA GLY A 52 15.09 3.21 12.09
C GLY A 52 14.97 2.41 13.39
N ALA A 53 15.15 3.10 14.52
CA ALA A 53 15.10 2.49 15.86
C ALA A 53 13.71 1.94 16.22
N PHE A 54 12.66 2.46 15.58
CA PHE A 54 11.27 2.11 15.85
C PHE A 54 10.64 1.15 14.82
N GLN A 55 11.44 0.60 13.89
CA GLN A 55 10.95 -0.34 12.86
C GLN A 55 9.80 0.26 12.02
N GLU A 56 9.89 1.54 11.70
CA GLU A 56 8.88 2.25 10.92
C GLU A 56 8.88 1.76 9.47
N VAL A 57 7.69 1.71 8.86
CA VAL A 57 7.55 1.34 7.45
C VAL A 57 8.07 2.50 6.59
N LEU A 58 9.25 2.31 5.99
CA LEU A 58 9.90 3.29 5.11
C LEU A 58 9.33 3.26 3.69
N GLY A 59 8.83 2.10 3.26
CA GLY A 59 8.24 1.94 1.93
C GLY A 59 7.91 0.48 1.64
N THR A 60 7.75 0.18 0.35
CA THR A 60 7.59 -1.18 -0.15
C THR A 60 8.65 -1.48 -1.19
N ALA A 61 9.14 -2.72 -1.22
CA ALA A 61 10.01 -3.22 -2.26
C ALA A 61 9.45 -4.52 -2.82
N TRP A 62 9.82 -4.81 -4.06
CA TRP A 62 9.65 -6.10 -4.69
C TRP A 62 10.93 -6.89 -4.55
N GLN A 63 10.79 -8.15 -4.16
CA GLN A 63 11.87 -9.10 -4.04
C GLN A 63 11.64 -10.25 -5.01
N VAL A 64 12.66 -10.57 -5.79
CA VAL A 64 12.68 -11.71 -6.71
C VAL A 64 13.47 -12.83 -6.06
N TYR A 65 12.80 -13.94 -5.80
CA TYR A 65 13.38 -15.13 -5.22
C TYR A 65 13.50 -16.25 -6.26
N LEU A 66 14.57 -17.02 -6.15
CA LEU A 66 14.70 -18.32 -6.77
C LEU A 66 14.34 -19.37 -5.72
N THR A 67 13.35 -20.21 -6.01
CA THR A 67 12.95 -21.31 -5.13
C THR A 67 13.50 -22.62 -5.69
N LEU A 68 14.25 -23.35 -4.86
CA LEU A 68 14.79 -24.67 -5.19
C LEU A 68 13.76 -25.79 -4.90
N CYS A 69 13.96 -26.97 -5.47
CA CYS A 69 13.12 -28.17 -5.25
C CYS A 69 13.06 -28.60 -3.77
N ASN A 70 14.11 -28.30 -3.00
CA ASN A 70 14.14 -28.53 -1.55
C ASN A 70 13.40 -27.43 -0.74
N ARG A 71 12.73 -26.49 -1.42
CA ARG A 71 12.03 -25.32 -0.88
C ARG A 71 12.92 -24.23 -0.26
N SER A 72 14.23 -24.28 -0.49
CA SER A 72 15.11 -23.16 -0.14
C SER A 72 14.81 -21.97 -1.06
N GLU A 73 14.78 -20.77 -0.51
CA GLU A 73 14.54 -19.53 -1.25
C GLU A 73 15.80 -18.66 -1.24
N LEU A 74 16.22 -18.20 -2.42
CA LEU A 74 17.40 -17.37 -2.60
C LEU A 74 16.97 -16.01 -3.17
N LEU A 75 17.24 -14.93 -2.43
CA LEU A 75 16.98 -13.57 -2.91
C LEU A 75 17.96 -13.23 -4.04
N LEU A 76 17.43 -12.86 -5.22
CA LEU A 76 18.25 -12.53 -6.39
C LEU A 76 18.23 -11.04 -6.74
N HIS A 77 17.14 -10.36 -6.39
CA HIS A 77 16.96 -8.96 -6.74
C HIS A 77 15.96 -8.31 -5.80
N GLU A 78 16.22 -7.08 -5.41
CA GLU A 78 15.31 -6.23 -4.66
C GLU A 78 15.23 -4.86 -5.33
N THR A 79 14.01 -4.37 -5.57
CA THR A 79 13.79 -3.06 -6.16
C THR A 79 12.43 -2.48 -5.73
N PRO A 80 12.32 -1.16 -5.50
CA PRO A 80 11.02 -0.52 -5.31
C PRO A 80 10.20 -0.41 -6.61
N ASP A 81 10.83 -0.55 -7.78
CA ASP A 81 10.17 -0.38 -9.08
C ASP A 81 9.49 -1.68 -9.53
N THR A 82 8.16 -1.64 -9.61
CA THR A 82 7.32 -2.76 -10.04
C THR A 82 7.67 -3.26 -11.45
N LYS A 83 7.88 -2.36 -12.42
CA LYS A 83 8.20 -2.76 -13.79
C LYS A 83 9.57 -3.44 -13.85
N ALA A 84 10.56 -2.91 -13.15
CA ALA A 84 11.90 -3.50 -13.08
C ALA A 84 11.85 -4.90 -12.45
N ALA A 85 11.09 -5.07 -11.35
CA ALA A 85 10.96 -6.34 -10.67
C ALA A 85 10.32 -7.42 -11.55
N PHE A 86 9.20 -7.10 -12.21
CA PHE A 86 8.51 -8.02 -13.12
C PHE A 86 9.36 -8.35 -14.35
N ALA A 87 10.07 -7.36 -14.91
CA ALA A 87 10.99 -7.60 -16.03
C ALA A 87 12.11 -8.56 -15.64
N LYS A 88 12.73 -8.36 -14.47
CA LYS A 88 13.80 -9.25 -13.99
C LYS A 88 13.30 -10.66 -13.69
N ALA A 89 12.13 -10.78 -13.07
CA ALA A 89 11.54 -12.08 -12.77
C ALA A 89 11.16 -12.85 -14.05
N ALA A 90 10.64 -12.15 -15.07
CA ALA A 90 10.33 -12.74 -16.38
C ALA A 90 11.59 -13.10 -17.19
N GLU A 91 12.68 -12.35 -17.05
CA GLU A 91 13.99 -12.70 -17.61
C GLU A 91 14.51 -14.01 -17.00
N LEU A 92 14.53 -14.11 -15.67
CA LEU A 92 15.01 -15.29 -14.95
C LEU A 92 14.14 -16.52 -15.22
N SER A 93 12.82 -16.37 -15.21
CA SER A 93 11.87 -17.47 -15.50
C SER A 93 12.08 -18.02 -16.91
N ARG A 94 12.32 -17.17 -17.91
CA ARG A 94 12.65 -17.61 -19.27
C ARG A 94 14.03 -18.26 -19.36
N HIS A 95 15.02 -17.70 -18.68
CA HIS A 95 16.39 -18.21 -18.69
C HIS A 95 16.48 -19.64 -18.14
N PHE A 96 15.78 -19.90 -17.03
CA PHE A 96 15.76 -21.22 -16.39
C PHE A 96 14.62 -22.13 -16.88
N ALA A 97 13.73 -21.63 -17.74
CA ALA A 97 12.52 -22.33 -18.20
C ALA A 97 11.63 -22.86 -17.05
N VAL A 98 11.51 -22.09 -15.97
CA VAL A 98 10.70 -22.44 -14.77
C VAL A 98 9.52 -21.47 -14.62
N PRO A 99 8.43 -21.87 -13.95
CA PRO A 99 7.28 -20.99 -13.74
C PRO A 99 7.64 -19.74 -12.92
N LEU A 100 6.94 -18.64 -13.21
CA LEU A 100 6.95 -17.40 -12.44
C LEU A 100 5.65 -17.28 -11.65
N THR A 101 5.74 -17.04 -10.34
CA THR A 101 4.57 -16.85 -9.48
C THR A 101 4.72 -15.61 -8.61
N VAL A 102 3.67 -14.79 -8.55
CA VAL A 102 3.60 -13.65 -7.64
C VAL A 102 2.99 -14.13 -6.32
N VAL A 103 3.80 -14.21 -5.28
CA VAL A 103 3.42 -14.76 -3.98
C VAL A 103 2.32 -13.91 -3.34
N GLY A 104 1.31 -14.56 -2.78
CA GLY A 104 0.20 -13.86 -2.09
C GLY A 104 -0.75 -13.11 -3.03
N SER A 105 -0.71 -13.40 -4.34
CA SER A 105 -1.60 -12.81 -5.33
C SER A 105 -2.81 -13.69 -5.66
N GLU A 106 -3.93 -13.04 -6.02
CA GLU A 106 -5.14 -13.65 -6.56
C GLU A 106 -5.45 -13.09 -7.95
N GLY A 107 -5.93 -13.95 -8.86
CA GLY A 107 -6.33 -13.50 -10.20
C GLY A 107 -6.67 -14.67 -11.12
N GLN A 108 -6.97 -14.37 -12.39
CA GLN A 108 -7.09 -15.38 -13.45
C GLN A 108 -5.79 -15.51 -14.28
N SER A 109 -4.76 -14.76 -13.89
CA SER A 109 -3.43 -14.73 -14.49
C SER A 109 -2.66 -16.03 -14.24
N ARG A 110 -1.75 -16.39 -15.16
CA ARG A 110 -0.77 -17.46 -14.94
C ARG A 110 0.27 -17.11 -13.87
N LEU A 111 0.45 -15.82 -13.60
CA LEU A 111 1.35 -15.32 -12.56
C LEU A 111 0.70 -15.35 -11.17
N ALA A 112 -0.63 -15.51 -11.09
CA ALA A 112 -1.34 -15.48 -9.82
C ALA A 112 -1.01 -16.73 -8.98
N ALA A 113 -0.73 -16.55 -7.69
CA ALA A 113 -0.51 -17.68 -6.77
C ALA A 113 -1.81 -18.46 -6.51
N GLN A 114 -2.96 -17.78 -6.56
CA GLN A 114 -4.26 -18.39 -6.34
C GLN A 114 -5.28 -17.89 -7.37
N PRO A 115 -6.21 -18.75 -7.82
CA PRO A 115 -7.32 -18.31 -8.65
C PRO A 115 -8.23 -17.37 -7.85
N LEU A 116 -8.81 -16.38 -8.53
CA LEU A 116 -9.83 -15.54 -7.91
C LEU A 116 -11.03 -16.40 -7.48
N GLN A 117 -11.30 -16.47 -6.17
CA GLN A 117 -12.40 -17.27 -5.63
C GLN A 117 -13.75 -16.62 -5.97
N LEU A 118 -14.37 -17.04 -7.08
CA LEU A 118 -15.65 -16.52 -7.57
C LEU A 118 -16.85 -16.92 -6.69
N GLN A 119 -16.74 -18.05 -5.98
CA GLN A 119 -17.82 -18.56 -5.13
C GLN A 119 -18.09 -17.59 -3.97
N GLY A 120 -19.28 -16.99 -3.94
CA GLY A 120 -19.69 -15.98 -2.95
C GLY A 120 -19.41 -14.53 -3.36
N LEU A 121 -18.55 -14.28 -4.37
CA LEU A 121 -18.34 -12.91 -4.88
C LEU A 121 -19.55 -12.39 -5.63
N THR A 122 -20.30 -13.23 -6.36
CA THR A 122 -21.52 -12.83 -7.09
C THR A 122 -22.69 -12.44 -6.18
N GLN A 123 -22.80 -13.02 -4.99
CA GLN A 123 -23.74 -12.56 -3.96
C GLN A 123 -23.22 -11.32 -3.23
N ARG A 124 -21.90 -11.19 -3.10
CA ARG A 124 -21.25 -10.02 -2.50
C ARG A 124 -21.23 -8.80 -3.42
N THR A 125 -21.16 -8.95 -4.74
CA THR A 125 -21.29 -7.82 -5.69
C THR A 125 -22.65 -7.16 -5.57
N GLN A 126 -23.71 -7.93 -5.28
CA GLN A 126 -25.05 -7.39 -5.05
C GLN A 126 -25.18 -6.63 -3.71
N SER A 127 -24.37 -6.96 -2.71
CA SER A 127 -24.35 -6.29 -1.39
C SER A 127 -23.26 -5.22 -1.25
N CYS A 128 -22.26 -5.22 -2.13
CA CYS A 128 -21.19 -4.24 -2.17
C CYS A 128 -21.69 -2.95 -2.82
N THR A 129 -22.18 -2.04 -1.99
CA THR A 129 -22.73 -0.74 -2.43
C THR A 129 -21.65 0.29 -2.75
N THR A 130 -20.38 0.03 -2.41
CA THR A 130 -19.25 0.96 -2.62
C THR A 130 -18.79 0.99 -4.08
N ILE A 131 -18.74 -0.16 -4.77
CA ILE A 131 -18.26 -0.22 -6.16
C ILE A 131 -19.45 -0.23 -7.11
N GLY A 132 -19.55 0.81 -7.93
CA GLY A 132 -20.49 0.91 -9.03
C GLY A 132 -19.83 0.53 -10.36
N CYS A 133 -20.62 -0.07 -11.25
CA CYS A 133 -20.20 -0.33 -12.62
C CYS A 133 -21.32 0.12 -13.59
N GLN A 134 -21.00 1.04 -14.48
CA GLN A 134 -21.87 1.47 -15.57
C GLN A 134 -21.30 0.96 -16.89
N LYS A 135 -22.12 0.18 -17.60
CA LYS A 135 -21.77 -0.36 -18.92
C LYS A 135 -22.47 0.45 -19.99
N SER A 136 -21.69 0.96 -20.94
CA SER A 136 -22.15 1.50 -22.21
C SER A 136 -21.63 0.63 -23.36
N ALA A 137 -22.18 0.79 -24.57
CA ALA A 137 -21.83 -0.02 -25.73
C ALA A 137 -20.32 -0.01 -26.07
N GLN A 138 -19.62 1.08 -25.74
CA GLN A 138 -18.19 1.26 -26.07
C GLN A 138 -17.31 1.56 -24.85
N ARG A 139 -17.88 1.60 -23.64
CA ARG A 139 -17.16 2.03 -22.44
C ARG A 139 -17.70 1.33 -21.20
N TRP A 140 -16.80 0.83 -20.39
CA TRP A 140 -17.07 0.45 -19.01
C TRP A 140 -16.56 1.54 -18.09
N HIS A 141 -17.40 1.95 -17.15
CA HIS A 141 -17.04 2.88 -16.08
C HIS A 141 -17.22 2.17 -14.75
N ILE A 142 -16.10 1.84 -14.12
CA ILE A 142 -16.07 1.29 -12.77
C ILE A 142 -15.71 2.45 -11.84
N PHE A 143 -16.46 2.64 -10.77
CA PHE A 143 -16.23 3.75 -9.85
C PHE A 143 -16.48 3.36 -8.41
N CYS A 144 -15.72 3.97 -7.51
CA CYS A 144 -15.91 3.84 -6.08
C CYS A 144 -16.72 5.02 -5.55
N LYS A 145 -17.91 4.72 -5.02
CA LYS A 145 -18.76 5.69 -4.35
C LYS A 145 -18.26 5.95 -2.95
N TRP A 146 -18.18 7.21 -2.57
CA TRP A 146 -17.90 7.57 -1.18
C TRP A 146 -19.08 7.24 -0.26
N GLN A 147 -18.83 6.58 0.87
CA GLN A 147 -19.84 6.25 1.87
C GLN A 147 -19.56 6.93 3.22
N LEU A 148 -20.59 7.09 4.05
CA LEU A 148 -20.42 7.64 5.40
C LEU A 148 -19.52 6.76 6.28
N SER A 149 -19.60 5.44 6.11
CA SER A 149 -18.69 4.45 6.74
C SER A 149 -17.23 4.72 6.37
N SER A 150 -16.98 5.10 5.11
CA SER A 150 -15.67 5.50 4.61
C SER A 150 -15.13 6.73 5.32
N THR A 151 -15.97 7.72 5.61
CA THR A 151 -15.60 8.89 6.41
C THR A 151 -15.17 8.52 7.82
N TRP A 152 -15.91 7.64 8.51
CA TRP A 152 -15.56 7.22 9.87
C TRP A 152 -14.28 6.39 9.93
N CYS A 153 -14.09 5.46 8.98
CA CYS A 153 -12.86 4.68 8.87
C CYS A 153 -11.64 5.60 8.62
N TRP A 154 -11.79 6.56 7.71
CA TRP A 154 -10.77 7.57 7.44
C TRP A 154 -10.46 8.42 8.68
N LEU A 155 -11.49 8.86 9.41
CA LEU A 155 -11.32 9.63 10.63
C LEU A 155 -10.53 8.83 11.67
N GLY A 156 -10.83 7.54 11.82
CA GLY A 156 -10.08 6.63 12.69
C GLY A 156 -8.61 6.48 12.27
N LYS A 157 -8.33 6.27 10.98
CA LYS A 157 -6.94 6.17 10.45
C LYS A 157 -6.18 7.50 10.57
N SER A 158 -6.85 8.63 10.43
CA SER A 158 -6.24 9.94 10.61
C SER A 158 -5.97 10.19 12.09
N LEU A 159 -6.93 9.87 12.96
CA LEU A 159 -6.75 9.99 14.40
C LEU A 159 -5.61 9.10 14.89
N SER A 160 -5.40 7.90 14.36
CA SER A 160 -4.27 7.06 14.77
C SER A 160 -2.92 7.68 14.38
N LYS A 161 -2.79 8.24 13.17
CA LYS A 161 -1.57 8.94 12.72
C LYS A 161 -1.28 10.22 13.50
N PHE A 162 -2.32 10.95 13.88
CA PHE A 162 -2.20 12.20 14.64
C PHE A 162 -2.41 12.00 16.15
N SER A 163 -2.59 10.76 16.62
CA SER A 163 -3.01 10.44 17.99
C SER A 163 -2.00 10.96 19.00
N PHE A 164 -0.71 10.77 18.73
CA PHE A 164 0.36 11.24 19.60
C PHE A 164 0.42 12.77 19.68
N LEU A 165 0.26 13.46 18.55
CA LEU A 165 0.31 14.93 18.53
C LEU A 165 -0.92 15.52 19.21
N LEU A 166 -2.11 14.97 18.90
CA LEU A 166 -3.36 15.33 19.57
C LEU A 166 -3.29 15.05 21.08
N PHE A 167 -2.76 13.89 21.48
CA PHE A 167 -2.54 13.52 22.87
C PHE A 167 -1.57 14.50 23.55
N THR A 168 -0.47 14.85 22.89
CA THR A 168 0.53 15.80 23.43
C THR A 168 -0.09 17.17 23.65
N VAL A 169 -0.86 17.68 22.69
CA VAL A 169 -1.58 18.95 22.81
C VAL A 169 -2.60 18.89 23.95
N ILE A 170 -3.37 17.81 24.07
CA ILE A 170 -4.35 17.65 25.16
C ILE A 170 -3.66 17.56 26.52
N MET A 171 -2.61 16.74 26.64
CA MET A 171 -1.90 16.51 27.90
C MET A 171 -1.11 17.73 28.35
N ALA A 172 -0.43 18.42 27.44
CA ALA A 172 0.24 19.68 27.76
C ALA A 172 -0.75 20.70 28.36
N ASN A 173 -1.94 20.81 27.77
CA ASN A 173 -2.99 21.69 28.27
C ASN A 173 -3.55 21.25 29.63
N LEU A 174 -3.75 19.95 29.84
CA LEU A 174 -4.17 19.41 31.13
C LEU A 174 -3.13 19.73 32.22
N MET A 175 -1.84 19.59 31.91
CA MET A 175 -0.74 19.90 32.83
C MET A 175 -0.67 21.39 33.16
N ILE A 176 -0.89 22.29 32.19
CA ILE A 176 -0.93 23.73 32.44
C ILE A 176 -2.12 24.10 33.34
N LEU A 177 -3.30 23.55 33.06
CA LEU A 177 -4.51 23.77 33.88
C LEU A 177 -4.33 23.27 35.31
N ALA A 178 -3.81 22.04 35.47
CA ALA A 178 -3.54 21.47 36.78
C ALA A 178 -2.45 22.25 37.53
N GLY A 179 -1.38 22.66 36.84
CA GLY A 179 -0.33 23.50 37.40
C GLY A 179 -0.83 24.86 37.86
N GLY A 180 -1.69 25.51 37.05
CA GLY A 180 -2.32 26.78 37.40
C GLY A 180 -3.24 26.67 38.63
N LEU A 181 -4.07 25.62 38.69
CA LEU A 181 -4.91 25.34 39.85
C LEU A 181 -4.09 25.07 41.11
N LEU A 182 -3.03 24.26 41.02
CA LEU A 182 -2.12 23.97 42.14
C LEU A 182 -1.40 25.25 42.61
N HIS A 183 -0.95 26.09 41.68
CA HIS A 183 -0.29 27.34 42.02
C HIS A 183 -1.24 28.32 42.73
N GLN A 184 -2.47 28.49 42.22
CA GLN A 184 -3.47 29.37 42.81
C GLN A 184 -3.95 28.86 44.18
N SER A 185 -4.17 27.55 44.32
CA SER A 185 -4.52 26.94 45.61
C SER A 185 -3.39 27.08 46.63
N ALA A 186 -2.12 26.91 46.22
CA ALA A 186 -0.97 27.12 47.09
C ALA A 186 -0.86 28.59 47.55
N ILE A 187 -1.03 29.56 46.64
CA ILE A 187 -1.03 30.99 46.99
C ILE A 187 -2.20 31.33 47.90
N SER A 188 -3.40 30.82 47.62
CA SER A 188 -4.58 31.05 48.46
C SER A 188 -4.41 30.50 49.88
N LEU A 189 -3.75 29.34 50.03
CA LEU A 189 -3.43 28.74 51.32
C LEU A 189 -2.39 29.55 52.11
N VAL A 190 -1.37 30.09 51.43
CA VAL A 190 -0.27 30.83 52.08
C VAL A 190 -0.63 32.29 52.36
N ALA A 191 -1.37 32.94 51.47
CA ALA A 191 -1.59 34.39 51.51
C ALA A 191 -2.98 34.81 52.03
N GLN A 192 -3.92 33.87 52.25
CA GLN A 192 -5.32 34.15 52.61
C GLN A 192 -6.04 35.13 51.67
N VAL A 193 -5.54 35.30 50.44
CA VAL A 193 -6.15 36.15 49.42
C VAL A 193 -7.18 35.32 48.64
N PRO A 194 -8.38 35.87 48.33
CA PRO A 194 -9.34 35.20 47.48
C PRO A 194 -8.76 34.96 46.09
N VAL A 195 -8.96 33.74 45.57
CA VAL A 195 -8.47 33.32 44.26
C VAL A 195 -9.02 34.24 43.17
N SER A 196 -8.16 35.03 42.54
CA SER A 196 -8.49 35.80 41.33
C SER A 196 -8.07 35.00 40.11
N PHE A 197 -9.02 34.62 39.27
CA PHE A 197 -8.73 34.01 37.97
C PHE A 197 -8.20 35.10 37.02
N GLU A 198 -6.88 35.20 36.92
CA GLU A 198 -6.23 36.17 36.02
C GLU A 198 -6.52 35.93 34.52
N PRO A 199 -6.48 37.00 33.70
CA PRO A 199 -6.79 36.97 32.27
C PRO A 199 -5.77 36.22 31.39
N THR A 200 -4.63 35.78 31.95
CA THR A 200 -3.66 34.90 31.27
C THR A 200 -4.28 33.58 30.80
N PHE A 201 -5.35 33.13 31.46
CA PHE A 201 -6.17 32.00 31.02
C PHE A 201 -6.81 32.20 29.63
N TRP A 202 -7.13 33.44 29.25
CA TRP A 202 -7.77 33.74 27.97
C TRP A 202 -6.79 33.76 26.79
N VAL A 203 -5.55 34.19 27.00
CA VAL A 203 -4.51 34.20 25.95
C VAL A 203 -4.13 32.76 25.56
N LEU A 204 -4.06 31.85 26.54
CA LEU A 204 -3.77 30.43 26.31
C LEU A 204 -4.87 29.74 25.46
N ARG A 205 -6.14 30.15 25.63
CA ARG A 205 -7.27 29.61 24.86
C ARG A 205 -7.23 29.95 23.38
N TRP A 206 -6.73 31.14 23.00
CA TRP A 206 -6.69 31.55 21.60
C TRP A 206 -5.62 30.80 20.81
N GLN A 207 -4.42 30.63 21.37
CA GLN A 207 -3.37 29.80 20.75
C GLN A 207 -3.84 28.36 20.56
N MET A 208 -4.51 27.79 21.57
CA MET A 208 -5.11 26.46 21.50
C MET A 208 -6.16 26.35 20.37
N LEU A 209 -7.04 27.35 20.23
CA LEU A 209 -8.05 27.36 19.16
C LEU A 209 -7.41 27.42 17.78
N ILE A 210 -6.30 28.15 17.62
CA ILE A 210 -5.55 28.24 16.36
C ILE A 210 -4.86 26.90 16.05
N GLU A 211 -4.19 26.27 17.01
CA GLU A 211 -3.54 24.97 16.82
C GLU A 211 -4.56 23.88 16.50
N LEU A 212 -5.67 23.85 17.23
CA LEU A 212 -6.77 22.90 16.98
C LEU A 212 -7.41 23.15 15.61
N ALA A 213 -7.59 24.41 15.21
CA ALA A 213 -8.08 24.78 13.89
C ALA A 213 -7.10 24.40 12.77
N ALA A 214 -5.79 24.53 13.01
CA ALA A 214 -4.76 24.13 12.06
C ALA A 214 -4.75 22.60 11.85
N VAL A 215 -4.77 21.82 12.95
CA VAL A 215 -4.88 20.35 12.88
C VAL A 215 -6.19 19.93 12.22
N GLY A 216 -7.31 20.55 12.60
CA GLY A 216 -8.62 20.29 12.01
C GLY A 216 -8.67 20.65 10.52
N GLY A 217 -8.07 21.77 10.11
CA GLY A 217 -7.96 22.20 8.73
C GLY A 217 -7.11 21.24 7.89
N ILE A 218 -5.95 20.80 8.40
CA ILE A 218 -5.11 19.79 7.74
C ILE A 218 -5.88 18.48 7.59
N MET A 219 -6.60 18.05 8.63
CA MET A 219 -7.47 16.87 8.56
C MET A 219 -8.56 17.04 7.49
N LEU A 220 -9.26 18.16 7.45
CA LEU A 220 -10.31 18.41 6.45
C LEU A 220 -9.76 18.43 5.02
N ILE A 221 -8.61 19.07 4.79
CA ILE A 221 -7.98 19.11 3.46
C ILE A 221 -7.52 17.71 3.04
N ARG A 222 -6.84 16.98 3.92
CA ARG A 222 -6.43 15.58 3.67
C ARG A 222 -7.64 14.68 3.45
N GLY A 223 -8.72 14.89 4.21
CA GLY A 223 -9.98 14.17 4.07
C GLY A 223 -10.64 14.42 2.72
N ALA A 224 -10.68 15.68 2.27
CA ALA A 224 -11.21 16.03 0.96
C ALA A 224 -10.35 15.50 -0.21
N GLN A 225 -9.04 15.36 -0.02
CA GLN A 225 -8.16 14.72 -1.01
C GLN A 225 -8.40 13.22 -1.09
N LEU A 226 -8.60 12.57 0.06
CA LEU A 226 -8.86 11.13 0.17
C LEU A 226 -10.31 10.75 -0.14
N SER A 227 -11.24 11.71 -0.11
CA SER A 227 -12.64 11.50 -0.49
C SER A 227 -12.91 11.55 -1.99
N ARG A 228 -11.84 11.62 -2.80
CA ARG A 228 -11.99 11.67 -4.24
C ARG A 228 -12.40 10.29 -4.75
N GLU A 229 -13.48 10.27 -5.50
CA GLU A 229 -13.97 9.04 -6.12
C GLU A 229 -12.93 8.50 -7.10
N GLU A 230 -12.60 7.22 -6.97
CA GLU A 230 -11.78 6.53 -7.95
C GLU A 230 -12.66 6.17 -9.15
N HIS A 231 -12.18 6.47 -10.35
CA HIS A 231 -12.85 6.13 -11.59
C HIS A 231 -11.90 5.39 -12.50
N LEU A 232 -12.35 4.23 -12.98
CA LEU A 232 -11.67 3.45 -13.98
C LEU A 232 -12.54 3.38 -15.23
N TYR A 233 -11.99 3.89 -16.33
CA TYR A 233 -12.66 3.89 -17.62
C TYR A 233 -11.95 2.92 -18.56
N ILE A 234 -12.68 1.93 -19.02
CA ILE A 234 -12.16 0.93 -19.95
C ILE A 234 -12.89 1.11 -21.27
N THR A 235 -12.11 1.41 -22.31
CA THR A 235 -12.56 1.49 -23.70
C THR A 235 -11.78 0.47 -24.52
N PRO A 236 -12.22 0.12 -25.73
CA PRO A 236 -11.45 -0.76 -26.62
C PRO A 236 -10.01 -0.25 -26.85
N ALA A 237 -9.83 1.07 -26.90
CA ALA A 237 -8.53 1.69 -27.18
C ALA A 237 -7.67 1.89 -25.92
N SER A 238 -8.26 2.30 -24.80
CA SER A 238 -7.49 2.60 -23.58
C SER A 238 -8.21 2.30 -22.27
N LEU A 239 -7.42 1.97 -21.26
CA LEU A 239 -7.79 1.97 -19.85
C LEU A 239 -7.24 3.25 -19.21
N THR A 240 -8.12 4.03 -18.59
CA THR A 240 -7.78 5.27 -17.90
C THR A 240 -8.18 5.20 -16.44
N PHE A 241 -7.22 5.45 -15.55
CA PHE A 241 -7.44 5.58 -14.12
C PHE A 241 -7.44 7.06 -13.72
N CYS A 242 -8.55 7.50 -13.13
CA CYS A 242 -8.76 8.85 -12.63
C CYS A 242 -9.08 8.81 -11.13
N LEU A 243 -8.62 9.84 -10.43
CA LEU A 243 -8.92 10.08 -9.02
C LEU A 243 -9.59 11.45 -8.93
N GLY A 244 -10.91 11.43 -8.76
CA GLY A 244 -11.79 12.56 -9.04
C GLY A 244 -11.67 13.01 -10.51
N SER A 245 -11.36 14.29 -10.72
CA SER A 245 -11.15 14.86 -12.06
C SER A 245 -9.72 14.69 -12.60
N LEU A 246 -8.78 14.22 -11.78
CA LEU A 246 -7.38 14.09 -12.17
C LEU A 246 -7.12 12.72 -12.80
N LYS A 247 -6.57 12.74 -14.02
CA LYS A 247 -6.10 11.54 -14.70
C LYS A 247 -4.71 11.17 -14.17
N ILE A 248 -4.62 10.03 -13.49
CA ILE A 248 -3.36 9.55 -12.90
C ILE A 248 -2.60 8.73 -13.93
N ALA A 249 -3.28 7.79 -14.59
CA ALA A 249 -2.64 6.87 -15.51
C ALA A 249 -3.54 6.52 -16.69
N GLN A 250 -2.93 6.25 -17.83
CA GLN A 250 -3.60 5.69 -19.00
C GLN A 250 -2.69 4.68 -19.66
N MET A 251 -3.26 3.55 -20.05
CA MET A 251 -2.58 2.53 -20.85
C MET A 251 -3.47 2.08 -22.01
N PRO A 252 -2.89 1.71 -23.16
CA PRO A 252 -3.63 1.04 -24.21
C PRO A 252 -4.22 -0.27 -23.69
N THR A 253 -5.49 -0.55 -23.98
CA THR A 253 -6.15 -1.74 -23.42
C THR A 253 -5.50 -3.03 -23.90
N GLY A 254 -5.08 -3.08 -25.17
CA GLY A 254 -4.32 -4.20 -25.74
C GLY A 254 -2.92 -4.41 -25.14
N SER A 255 -2.39 -3.46 -24.37
CA SER A 255 -1.13 -3.62 -23.66
C SER A 255 -1.29 -4.31 -22.31
N ILE A 256 -2.53 -4.54 -21.84
CA ILE A 256 -2.78 -5.19 -20.55
C ILE A 256 -2.40 -6.66 -20.64
N HIS A 257 -1.31 -7.02 -19.99
CA HIS A 257 -0.85 -8.40 -19.90
C HIS A 257 -1.58 -9.11 -18.76
N GLU A 258 -1.55 -8.54 -17.55
CA GLU A 258 -1.95 -9.26 -16.33
C GLU A 258 -2.73 -8.38 -15.36
N LEU A 259 -3.68 -9.00 -14.66
CA LEU A 259 -4.52 -8.39 -13.63
C LEU A 259 -4.40 -9.22 -12.34
N LEU A 260 -3.85 -8.62 -11.29
CA LEU A 260 -3.53 -9.31 -10.04
C LEU A 260 -4.04 -8.51 -8.84
N PHE A 261 -4.57 -9.19 -7.84
CA PHE A 261 -4.85 -8.63 -6.52
C PHE A 261 -3.83 -9.15 -5.51
N LEU A 262 -3.11 -8.25 -4.85
CA LEU A 262 -2.13 -8.55 -3.80
C LEU A 262 -2.77 -8.30 -2.45
N LYS A 263 -2.77 -9.30 -1.56
CA LYS A 263 -3.27 -9.13 -0.18
C LYS A 263 -2.26 -8.43 0.72
N GLN A 264 -0.98 -8.74 0.51
CA GLN A 264 0.13 -8.30 1.35
C GLN A 264 1.17 -7.56 0.51
N PRO A 265 1.92 -6.60 1.11
CA PRO A 265 1.83 -6.18 2.51
C PRO A 265 0.64 -5.27 2.81
N PHE A 266 0.08 -4.63 1.78
CA PHE A 266 -1.17 -3.90 1.83
C PHE A 266 -2.02 -4.35 0.63
N PRO A 267 -3.35 -4.44 0.79
CA PRO A 267 -4.26 -4.75 -0.31
C PRO A 267 -3.99 -3.81 -1.50
N THR A 268 -3.66 -4.37 -2.66
CA THR A 268 -3.35 -3.60 -3.87
C THR A 268 -3.87 -4.32 -5.10
N LEU A 269 -4.57 -3.61 -5.98
CA LEU A 269 -4.86 -4.10 -7.32
C LEU A 269 -3.75 -3.65 -8.27
N LEU A 270 -3.15 -4.62 -8.96
CA LEU A 270 -2.07 -4.42 -9.90
C LEU A 270 -2.57 -4.73 -11.32
N ILE A 271 -2.46 -3.73 -12.19
CA ILE A 271 -2.75 -3.83 -13.61
C ILE A 271 -1.42 -3.69 -14.36
N LEU A 272 -0.96 -4.76 -14.98
CA LEU A 272 0.32 -4.82 -15.67
C LEU A 272 0.12 -4.71 -17.17
N GLY A 273 0.79 -3.72 -17.78
CA GLY A 273 1.00 -3.63 -19.21
C GLY A 273 2.39 -3.06 -19.51
N GLU A 274 2.52 -2.19 -20.52
CA GLU A 274 3.77 -1.43 -20.74
C GLU A 274 4.16 -0.55 -19.54
N GLN A 275 3.15 -0.12 -18.79
CA GLN A 275 3.24 0.54 -17.50
C GLN A 275 2.50 -0.29 -16.46
N ALA A 276 2.89 -0.18 -15.19
CA ALA A 276 2.18 -0.77 -14.07
C ALA A 276 1.26 0.28 -13.44
N ILE A 277 -0.02 -0.02 -13.31
CA ILE A 277 -0.97 0.80 -12.53
C ILE A 277 -1.24 0.06 -11.22
N GLU A 278 -1.01 0.74 -10.11
CA GLU A 278 -1.24 0.24 -8.75
C GLU A 278 -2.36 1.03 -8.09
N ILE A 279 -3.45 0.34 -7.75
CA ILE A 279 -4.56 0.91 -7.02
C ILE A 279 -4.48 0.38 -5.59
N HIS A 280 -4.35 1.28 -4.61
CA HIS A 280 -4.05 0.97 -3.21
C HIS A 280 -5.03 1.64 -2.22
N GLU A 281 -5.97 2.43 -2.73
CA GLU A 281 -6.79 3.34 -1.91
C GLU A 281 -8.16 2.76 -1.50
N LEU A 282 -8.52 1.55 -1.95
CA LEU A 282 -9.76 0.89 -1.51
C LEU A 282 -9.70 0.46 -0.04
N GLN A 283 -10.87 0.39 0.59
CA GLN A 283 -10.97 0.26 2.05
C GLN A 283 -10.95 -1.18 2.52
N TYR A 284 -11.61 -2.06 1.78
CA TYR A 284 -11.78 -3.48 2.13
C TYR A 284 -11.23 -4.39 1.04
N GLU A 285 -10.62 -5.52 1.42
CA GLU A 285 -10.14 -6.53 0.45
C GLU A 285 -11.23 -7.00 -0.53
N THR A 286 -12.48 -7.08 -0.06
CA THR A 286 -13.62 -7.44 -0.90
C THR A 286 -13.86 -6.45 -2.03
N GLU A 287 -13.58 -5.17 -1.82
CA GLU A 287 -13.71 -4.13 -2.85
C GLU A 287 -12.68 -4.36 -3.95
N PHE A 288 -11.42 -4.64 -3.59
CA PHE A 288 -10.39 -4.99 -4.58
C PHE A 288 -10.78 -6.21 -5.42
N ARG A 289 -11.33 -7.26 -4.80
CA ARG A 289 -11.79 -8.45 -5.52
C ARG A 289 -12.98 -8.17 -6.44
N VAL A 290 -13.93 -7.35 -6.00
CA VAL A 290 -15.09 -6.93 -6.83
C VAL A 290 -14.63 -6.07 -8.01
N MET A 291 -13.69 -5.14 -7.79
CA MET A 291 -13.12 -4.33 -8.85
C MET A 291 -12.35 -5.18 -9.86
N LEU A 292 -11.54 -6.14 -9.39
CA LEU A 292 -10.83 -7.09 -10.23
C LEU A 292 -11.80 -7.92 -11.09
N LEU A 293 -12.92 -8.37 -10.52
CA LEU A 293 -13.96 -9.10 -11.24
C LEU A 293 -14.58 -8.25 -12.36
N HIS A 294 -14.96 -6.99 -12.07
CA HIS A 294 -15.50 -6.10 -13.09
C HIS A 294 -14.49 -5.82 -14.21
N LEU A 295 -13.21 -5.70 -13.86
CA LEU A 295 -12.12 -5.54 -14.83
C LEU A 295 -11.96 -6.77 -15.74
N GLN A 296 -11.99 -7.97 -15.17
CA GLN A 296 -11.91 -9.22 -15.93
C GLN A 296 -13.09 -9.35 -16.90
N VAL A 297 -14.31 -9.13 -16.42
CA VAL A 297 -15.51 -9.18 -17.27
C VAL A 297 -15.48 -8.11 -18.37
N ALA A 298 -15.01 -6.90 -18.06
CA ALA A 298 -14.86 -5.84 -19.05
C ALA A 298 -13.84 -6.21 -20.13
N ARG A 299 -12.71 -6.81 -19.75
CA ARG A 299 -11.67 -7.30 -20.65
C ARG A 299 -12.22 -8.37 -21.60
N GLU A 300 -12.89 -9.39 -21.06
CA GLU A 300 -13.50 -10.47 -21.85
C GLU A 300 -14.57 -9.95 -22.82
N THR A 301 -15.45 -9.04 -22.35
CA THR A 301 -16.55 -8.49 -23.16
C THR A 301 -16.04 -7.65 -24.33
N LEU A 302 -14.95 -6.92 -24.13
CA LEU A 302 -14.35 -6.06 -25.14
C LEU A 302 -13.35 -6.81 -26.04
N GLN A 303 -13.23 -8.14 -25.89
CA GLN A 303 -12.33 -9.03 -26.65
C GLN A 303 -10.87 -8.55 -26.65
N ILE A 304 -10.34 -8.17 -25.48
CA ILE A 304 -8.92 -7.84 -25.28
C ILE A 304 -8.16 -8.96 -24.56
#